data_AF-A0A8H3XLV6-F1
#
_entry.id   AF-A0A8H3XLV6-F1
#
_cell.length_a   1.000
_cell.length_b   1.000
_cell.length_c   1.000
_cell.angle_alpha   90.00
_cell.angle_beta   90.00
_cell.angle_gamma   90.00
#
_symmetry.space_group_name_H-M   'P 1'
#
loop_
_entity.id
_entity.type
_entity.pdbx_description
1 polymer ?
#
loop_
_entity_poly.entity_id
_entity_poly.type
_entity_poly.pdbx_seq_one_letter_code
_entity_poly.pdbx_strand_id
1 'polypeptide(L)'
;MSFLTFPEYNGSCHPDDWVRNFKFVISFRGGAPSEHEIVNIALLKISRSIYSDKNIQISKFSQLIEFLKADPSFKIFKTNSEQKLITLQFTYLTNVQDFIIELRQLLSDAEIFDLKRQKQSILKILPLKLFTDTFSLKIAESQSINEIFVNLQNFLFQYKRVVKYGSVITLRHIDTGKLLSSSLEKYTGGSKQYWAYAVDRRATDYES
;
A
#
# COMPACT_ATOMS: atom_id res chain seq x y z
N MET A 1 11.51 -10.06 -20.13
CA MET A 1 10.42 -11.08 -20.11
C MET A 1 10.08 -11.44 -21.53
N SER A 2 9.90 -12.72 -21.84
CA SER A 2 9.41 -13.13 -23.17
C SER A 2 7.88 -13.01 -23.21
N PHE A 3 7.31 -12.72 -24.38
CA PHE A 3 5.85 -12.68 -24.57
C PHE A 3 5.17 -14.01 -24.16
N LEU A 4 5.86 -15.14 -24.34
CA LEU A 4 5.38 -16.48 -23.96
C LEU A 4 5.19 -16.64 -22.44
N THR A 5 6.01 -15.93 -21.66
CA THR A 5 5.97 -15.97 -20.17
C THR A 5 5.02 -14.94 -19.56
N PHE A 6 4.36 -14.09 -20.35
CA PHE A 6 3.43 -13.10 -19.81
C PHE A 6 2.20 -13.79 -19.18
N PRO A 7 1.78 -13.42 -17.96
CA PRO A 7 0.69 -14.10 -17.28
C PRO A 7 -0.66 -13.88 -17.96
N GLU A 8 -1.51 -14.89 -17.88
CA GLU A 8 -2.91 -14.81 -18.29
C GLU A 8 -3.71 -13.90 -17.33
N TYR A 9 -4.70 -13.17 -17.85
CA TYR A 9 -5.68 -12.48 -17.02
C TYR A 9 -6.76 -13.45 -16.53
N ASN A 10 -6.86 -13.62 -15.22
CA ASN A 10 -7.86 -14.47 -14.56
C ASN A 10 -8.65 -13.71 -13.47
N GLY A 11 -8.59 -12.37 -13.47
CA GLY A 11 -9.20 -11.54 -12.44
C GLY A 11 -8.39 -11.38 -11.15
N SER A 12 -7.14 -11.85 -11.07
CA SER A 12 -6.30 -11.71 -9.87
C SER A 12 -5.64 -10.33 -9.70
N CYS A 13 -5.82 -9.41 -10.65
CA CYS A 13 -5.22 -8.08 -10.64
C CYS A 13 -6.12 -7.06 -11.34
N HIS A 14 -5.82 -5.78 -11.18
CA HIS A 14 -6.61 -4.71 -11.78
C HIS A 14 -6.48 -4.72 -13.32
N PRO A 15 -7.59 -4.63 -14.09
CA PRO A 15 -7.58 -4.64 -15.56
C PRO A 15 -6.63 -3.62 -16.17
N ASP A 16 -6.63 -2.37 -15.66
CA ASP A 16 -5.74 -1.31 -16.16
C ASP A 16 -4.26 -1.66 -15.98
N ASP A 17 -3.87 -2.30 -14.87
CA ASP A 17 -2.49 -2.68 -14.61
C ASP A 17 -2.06 -3.86 -15.47
N TRP A 18 -2.95 -4.86 -15.64
CA TRP A 18 -2.69 -5.98 -16.55
C TRP A 18 -2.53 -5.50 -17.99
N VAL A 19 -3.43 -4.64 -18.48
CA VAL A 19 -3.36 -4.08 -19.85
C VAL A 19 -2.11 -3.21 -20.02
N ARG A 20 -1.72 -2.42 -19.01
CA ARG A 20 -0.48 -1.63 -19.04
C ARG A 20 0.75 -2.52 -19.18
N ASN A 21 0.83 -3.57 -18.37
CA ASN A 21 1.93 -4.53 -18.42
C ASN A 21 1.95 -5.31 -19.74
N PHE A 22 0.78 -5.67 -20.26
CA PHE A 22 0.66 -6.33 -21.56
C PHE A 22 1.17 -5.43 -22.70
N LYS A 23 0.76 -4.16 -22.72
CA LYS A 23 1.26 -3.14 -23.67
C LYS A 23 2.77 -2.97 -23.59
N PHE A 24 3.32 -2.99 -22.38
CA PHE A 24 4.77 -2.92 -22.19
C PHE A 24 5.49 -4.14 -22.76
N VAL A 25 4.96 -5.36 -22.60
CA VAL A 25 5.62 -6.56 -23.15
C VAL A 25 5.47 -6.64 -24.67
N ILE A 26 4.31 -6.29 -25.23
CA ILE A 26 4.09 -6.39 -26.68
C ILE A 26 4.90 -5.35 -27.47
N SER A 27 5.27 -4.22 -26.86
CA SER A 27 6.10 -3.20 -27.54
C SER A 27 7.50 -3.73 -27.91
N PHE A 28 8.00 -4.77 -27.23
CA PHE A 28 9.27 -5.43 -27.56
C PHE A 28 9.17 -6.46 -28.70
N ARG A 29 7.96 -6.77 -29.19
CA ARG A 29 7.76 -7.76 -30.26
C ARG A 29 8.30 -7.27 -31.62
N GLY A 30 8.53 -5.97 -31.78
CA GLY A 30 8.89 -5.34 -33.05
C GLY A 30 7.69 -5.17 -33.99
N GLY A 31 7.80 -4.22 -34.92
CA GLY A 31 6.71 -3.80 -35.81
C GLY A 31 5.81 -2.71 -35.21
N ALA A 32 4.90 -2.18 -36.03
CA ALA A 32 3.90 -1.18 -35.64
C ALA A 32 2.48 -1.76 -35.79
N PRO A 33 2.10 -2.77 -34.99
CA PRO A 33 0.77 -3.35 -35.06
C PRO A 33 -0.29 -2.31 -34.68
N SER A 34 -1.43 -2.38 -35.35
CA SER A 34 -2.62 -1.59 -35.02
C SER A 34 -3.15 -1.95 -33.63
N GLU A 35 -3.86 -1.02 -32.99
CA GLU A 35 -4.48 -1.27 -31.68
C GLU A 35 -5.36 -2.53 -31.70
N HIS A 36 -6.16 -2.70 -32.76
CA HIS A 36 -7.03 -3.86 -32.96
C HIS A 36 -6.26 -5.19 -32.96
N GLU A 37 -5.12 -5.27 -33.64
CA GLU A 37 -4.28 -6.47 -33.64
C GLU A 37 -3.74 -6.77 -32.23
N ILE A 38 -3.30 -5.75 -31.51
CA ILE A 38 -2.79 -5.91 -30.15
C ILE A 38 -3.91 -6.37 -29.20
N VAL A 39 -5.12 -5.82 -29.34
CA VAL A 39 -6.29 -6.25 -28.56
C VAL A 39 -6.63 -7.70 -28.85
N ASN A 40 -6.62 -8.14 -30.11
CA ASN A 40 -6.84 -9.54 -30.46
C ASN A 40 -5.81 -10.47 -29.82
N ILE A 41 -4.54 -10.05 -29.75
CA ILE A 41 -3.51 -10.81 -29.04
C ILE A 41 -3.78 -10.82 -27.53
N ALA A 42 -4.25 -9.71 -26.95
CA ALA A 42 -4.61 -9.63 -25.53
C ALA A 42 -5.75 -10.60 -25.19
N LEU A 43 -6.76 -10.71 -26.05
CA LEU A 43 -7.88 -11.65 -25.88
C LEU A 43 -7.41 -13.11 -25.76
N LEU A 44 -6.35 -13.50 -26.47
CA LEU A 44 -5.75 -14.83 -26.36
C LEU A 44 -5.03 -15.08 -25.02
N LYS A 45 -4.77 -14.02 -24.24
CA LYS A 45 -4.12 -14.07 -22.93
C LYS A 45 -5.12 -13.86 -21.78
N ILE A 46 -6.42 -13.93 -22.05
CA ILE A 46 -7.46 -13.94 -21.01
C ILE A 46 -7.89 -15.37 -20.74
N SER A 47 -8.17 -15.67 -19.48
CA SER A 47 -8.70 -16.97 -19.06
C SER A 47 -9.97 -17.32 -19.81
N ARG A 48 -10.05 -18.58 -20.22
CA ARG A 48 -11.27 -19.15 -20.83
C ARG A 48 -12.48 -19.06 -19.90
N SER A 49 -12.28 -18.97 -18.60
CA SER A 49 -13.38 -18.78 -17.63
C SER A 49 -14.00 -17.38 -17.70
N ILE A 50 -13.30 -16.41 -18.27
CA ILE A 50 -13.73 -15.01 -18.41
C ILE A 50 -14.09 -14.71 -19.86
N TYR A 51 -13.24 -15.12 -20.81
CA TYR A 51 -13.45 -14.91 -22.23
C TYR A 51 -13.55 -16.26 -22.96
N SER A 52 -14.78 -16.64 -23.31
CA SER A 52 -15.07 -17.89 -24.05
C SER A 52 -15.83 -17.67 -25.36
N ASP A 53 -16.49 -16.52 -25.51
CA ASP A 53 -17.32 -16.21 -26.68
C ASP A 53 -16.56 -15.36 -27.70
N LYS A 54 -16.41 -15.91 -28.91
CA LYS A 54 -15.76 -15.26 -30.06
C LYS A 54 -16.65 -14.23 -30.75
N ASN A 55 -17.92 -14.11 -30.37
CA ASN A 55 -18.87 -13.17 -30.97
C ASN A 55 -18.75 -11.75 -30.39
N ILE A 56 -18.04 -11.57 -29.28
CA ILE A 56 -17.81 -10.26 -28.67
C ILE A 56 -16.73 -9.52 -29.46
N GLN A 57 -17.12 -8.44 -30.14
CA GLN A 57 -16.21 -7.59 -30.89
C GLN A 57 -15.56 -6.55 -29.97
N ILE A 58 -14.31 -6.78 -29.60
CA ILE A 58 -13.48 -5.84 -28.84
C ILE A 58 -12.34 -5.39 -29.75
N SER A 59 -12.32 -4.10 -30.10
CA SER A 59 -11.32 -3.54 -31.02
C SER A 59 -10.41 -2.49 -30.40
N LYS A 60 -10.75 -2.01 -29.20
CA LYS A 60 -9.99 -0.98 -28.46
C LYS A 60 -9.66 -1.43 -27.06
N PHE A 61 -8.57 -0.90 -26.49
CA PHE A 61 -8.20 -1.19 -25.11
C PHE A 61 -9.22 -0.70 -24.10
N SER A 62 -9.91 0.42 -24.37
CA SER A 62 -10.97 0.91 -23.49
C SER A 62 -12.11 -0.10 -23.38
N GLN A 63 -12.55 -0.66 -24.51
CA GLN A 63 -13.58 -1.69 -24.56
C GLN A 63 -13.12 -2.97 -23.84
N LEU A 64 -11.85 -3.34 -23.99
CA LEU A 64 -11.28 -4.48 -23.29
C LEU A 64 -11.31 -4.28 -21.78
N ILE A 65 -10.90 -3.11 -21.29
CA ILE A 65 -10.92 -2.78 -19.87
C ILE A 65 -12.35 -2.77 -19.33
N GLU A 66 -13.29 -2.15 -20.04
CA GLU A 66 -14.71 -2.15 -19.67
C GLU A 66 -15.27 -3.57 -19.59
N PHE A 67 -14.96 -4.42 -20.57
CA PHE A 67 -15.33 -5.84 -20.57
C PHE A 67 -14.76 -6.58 -19.35
N LEU A 68 -13.47 -6.41 -19.07
CA LEU A 68 -12.81 -7.05 -17.93
C LEU A 68 -13.34 -6.55 -16.58
N LYS A 69 -13.73 -5.27 -16.49
CA LYS A 69 -14.34 -4.70 -15.27
C LYS A 69 -15.79 -5.12 -15.08
N ALA A 70 -16.50 -5.44 -16.15
CA ALA A 70 -17.88 -5.95 -16.09
C ALA A 70 -17.95 -7.41 -15.61
N ASP A 71 -16.86 -8.17 -15.75
CA ASP A 71 -16.79 -9.56 -15.30
C ASP A 71 -16.86 -9.68 -13.75
N PRO A 72 -17.58 -10.67 -13.20
CA PRO A 72 -17.68 -10.88 -11.74
C PRO A 72 -16.34 -11.04 -11.02
N SER A 73 -15.29 -11.56 -11.69
CA SER A 73 -13.97 -11.72 -11.09
C SER A 73 -13.36 -10.38 -10.66
N PHE A 74 -13.58 -9.30 -11.43
CA PHE A 74 -13.08 -7.98 -11.06
C PHE A 74 -13.78 -7.44 -9.81
N LYS A 75 -15.10 -7.66 -9.70
CA LYS A 75 -15.84 -7.29 -8.48
C LYS A 75 -15.30 -8.03 -7.25
N ILE A 76 -15.02 -9.33 -7.38
CA ILE A 76 -14.43 -10.14 -6.30
C ILE A 76 -13.05 -9.61 -5.92
N PHE A 77 -12.19 -9.33 -6.91
CA PHE A 77 -10.87 -8.73 -6.69
C PHE A 77 -10.96 -7.41 -5.93
N LYS A 78 -11.83 -6.50 -6.38
CA LYS A 78 -12.05 -5.20 -5.77
C LYS A 78 -12.48 -5.32 -4.30
N THR A 79 -13.47 -6.16 -4.02
CA THR A 79 -13.94 -6.41 -2.63
C THR A 79 -12.85 -7.03 -1.76
N ASN A 80 -12.04 -7.94 -2.31
CA ASN A 80 -10.90 -8.51 -1.60
C ASN A 80 -9.85 -7.43 -1.25
N SER A 81 -9.57 -6.51 -2.18
CA SER A 81 -8.67 -5.37 -1.93
C SER A 81 -9.21 -4.42 -0.86
N GLU A 82 -10.52 -4.14 -0.85
CA GLU A 82 -11.17 -3.38 0.22
C GLU A 82 -11.06 -4.08 1.59
N GLN A 83 -11.25 -5.39 1.64
CA GLN A 83 -11.11 -6.17 2.87
C GLN A 83 -9.67 -6.14 3.38
N LYS A 84 -8.70 -6.41 2.50
CA LYS A 84 -7.26 -6.31 2.81
C LYS A 84 -6.91 -4.93 3.34
N LEU A 85 -7.42 -3.87 2.71
CA LEU A 85 -7.24 -2.49 3.15
C LEU A 85 -7.71 -2.30 4.59
N ILE A 86 -8.94 -2.72 4.94
CA ILE A 86 -9.49 -2.56 6.30
C ILE A 86 -8.70 -3.38 7.33
N THR A 87 -8.16 -4.54 6.94
CA THR A 87 -7.34 -5.39 7.80
C THR A 87 -5.87 -5.00 7.83
N LEU A 88 -5.44 -4.00 7.04
CA LEU A 88 -4.05 -3.58 6.96
C LEU A 88 -3.63 -3.00 8.31
N GLN A 89 -2.66 -3.64 8.97
CA GLN A 89 -2.22 -3.25 10.31
C GLN A 89 -0.77 -2.81 10.30
N PHE A 90 -0.53 -1.65 10.92
CA PHE A 90 0.82 -1.17 11.18
C PHE A 90 1.29 -1.59 12.58
N THR A 91 2.38 -2.37 12.62
CA THR A 91 3.04 -2.80 13.86
C THR A 91 4.42 -2.16 14.00
N TYR A 92 5.06 -2.31 15.17
CA TYR A 92 6.42 -1.80 15.37
C TYR A 92 7.46 -2.49 14.46
N LEU A 93 7.20 -3.74 14.04
CA LEU A 93 8.04 -4.50 13.13
C LEU A 93 7.84 -4.12 11.66
N THR A 94 6.66 -3.59 11.31
CA THR A 94 6.29 -3.25 9.93
C THR A 94 7.20 -2.17 9.35
N ASN A 95 7.81 -2.40 8.17
CA ASN A 95 8.55 -1.35 7.48
C ASN A 95 7.58 -0.25 7.02
N VAL A 96 7.91 1.03 7.27
CA VAL A 96 7.05 2.17 6.95
C VAL A 96 6.85 2.33 5.44
N GLN A 97 7.91 2.11 4.65
CA GLN A 97 7.87 2.22 3.20
C GLN A 97 6.96 1.14 2.60
N ASP A 98 7.17 -0.12 3.00
CA ASP A 98 6.39 -1.25 2.49
C ASP A 98 4.90 -1.10 2.82
N PHE A 99 4.59 -0.65 4.05
CA PHE A 99 3.22 -0.35 4.46
C PHE A 99 2.56 0.73 3.59
N ILE A 100 3.27 1.82 3.28
CA ILE A 100 2.73 2.90 2.44
C ILE A 100 2.55 2.42 0.99
N ILE A 101 3.46 1.60 0.46
CA ILE A 101 3.34 1.02 -0.88
C ILE A 101 2.12 0.11 -0.95
N GLU A 102 1.95 -0.79 0.03
CA GLU A 102 0.80 -1.70 0.10
C GLU A 102 -0.51 -0.93 0.24
N LEU A 103 -0.56 0.07 1.13
CA LEU A 103 -1.71 0.95 1.28
C LEU A 103 -2.10 1.66 -0.03
N ARG A 104 -1.11 2.21 -0.75
CA ARG A 104 -1.33 2.86 -2.06
C ARG A 104 -1.91 1.88 -3.08
N GLN A 105 -1.33 0.68 -3.16
CA GLN A 105 -1.78 -0.34 -4.09
C GLN A 105 -3.21 -0.76 -3.78
N LEU A 106 -3.54 -1.04 -2.51
CA LEU A 106 -4.88 -1.44 -2.09
C LEU A 106 -5.94 -0.37 -2.36
N LEU A 107 -5.62 0.92 -2.16
CA LEU A 107 -6.52 2.01 -2.53
C LEU A 107 -6.79 2.08 -4.04
N SER A 108 -5.75 1.85 -4.86
CA SER A 108 -5.86 1.82 -6.32
C SER A 108 -6.66 0.61 -6.81
N ASP A 109 -6.33 -0.58 -6.30
CA ASP A 109 -6.99 -1.85 -6.64
C ASP A 109 -8.47 -1.86 -6.26
N ALA A 110 -8.82 -1.17 -5.17
CA ALA A 110 -10.19 -0.96 -4.72
C ALA A 110 -10.92 0.18 -5.45
N GLU A 111 -10.28 0.84 -6.43
CA GLU A 111 -10.77 2.04 -7.13
C GLU A 111 -11.25 3.16 -6.17
N ILE A 112 -10.58 3.34 -5.04
CA ILE A 112 -10.87 4.38 -4.06
C ILE A 112 -10.08 5.63 -4.45
N PHE A 113 -10.60 6.40 -5.41
CA PHE A 113 -9.96 7.62 -5.91
C PHE A 113 -10.48 8.91 -5.27
N ASP A 114 -11.69 8.87 -4.70
CA ASP A 114 -12.27 10.01 -3.99
C ASP A 114 -11.46 10.33 -2.73
N LEU A 115 -10.94 11.55 -2.64
CA LEU A 115 -10.06 11.99 -1.55
C LEU A 115 -10.73 11.84 -0.18
N LYS A 116 -12.03 12.10 -0.07
CA LYS A 116 -12.77 11.96 1.19
C LYS A 116 -12.84 10.50 1.63
N ARG A 117 -13.14 9.57 0.71
CA ARG A 117 -13.10 8.12 0.98
C ARG A 117 -11.69 7.65 1.32
N GLN A 118 -10.67 8.11 0.61
CA GLN A 118 -9.27 7.78 0.92
C GLN A 118 -8.90 8.20 2.35
N LYS A 119 -9.21 9.45 2.75
CA LYS A 119 -9.00 9.93 4.13
C LYS A 119 -9.68 9.02 5.16
N GLN A 120 -10.95 8.68 4.93
CA GLN A 120 -11.69 7.80 5.84
C GLN A 120 -11.10 6.40 5.93
N SER A 121 -10.70 5.80 4.82
CA SER A 121 -10.05 4.48 4.82
C SER A 121 -8.73 4.50 5.58
N ILE A 122 -7.89 5.52 5.35
CA ILE A 122 -6.60 5.68 6.04
C ILE A 122 -6.81 5.87 7.55
N LEU A 123 -7.79 6.67 7.97
CA LEU A 123 -8.09 6.84 9.39
C LEU A 123 -8.56 5.55 10.07
N LYS A 124 -9.26 4.66 9.37
CA LYS A 124 -9.76 3.39 9.94
C LYS A 124 -8.65 2.39 10.22
N ILE A 125 -7.61 2.36 9.40
CA ILE A 125 -6.50 1.38 9.52
C ILE A 125 -5.46 1.80 10.55
N LEU A 126 -5.46 3.07 10.95
CA LEU A 126 -4.49 3.60 11.87
C LEU A 126 -4.78 3.17 13.31
N PRO A 127 -3.75 2.96 14.14
CA PRO A 127 -3.97 2.48 15.49
C PRO A 127 -4.72 3.53 16.33
N LEU A 128 -5.97 3.22 16.70
CA LEU A 128 -6.92 4.08 17.42
C LEU A 128 -6.37 4.75 18.68
N LYS A 129 -5.34 4.17 19.32
CA LYS A 129 -4.73 4.70 20.53
C LYS A 129 -3.64 5.75 20.30
N LEU A 130 -3.42 6.17 19.05
CA LEU A 130 -2.33 7.08 18.66
C LEU A 130 -2.81 8.40 18.06
N PHE A 131 -4.12 8.58 18.00
CA PHE A 131 -4.68 9.85 17.57
C PHE A 131 -4.41 10.88 18.67
N THR A 132 -3.34 11.63 18.51
CA THR A 132 -3.39 13.03 18.90
C THR A 132 -4.34 13.71 17.90
N ASP A 133 -5.27 14.53 18.38
CA ASP A 133 -6.20 15.29 17.54
C ASP A 133 -5.48 16.01 16.38
N THR A 134 -4.23 16.39 16.62
CA THR A 134 -3.32 17.02 15.66
C THR A 134 -3.06 16.23 14.38
N PHE A 135 -2.99 14.89 14.41
CA PHE A 135 -2.72 14.11 13.20
C PHE A 135 -3.98 13.90 12.36
N SER A 136 -5.11 13.61 13.02
CA SER A 136 -6.41 13.54 12.36
C SER A 136 -6.76 14.86 11.67
N LEU A 137 -6.46 16.00 12.31
CA LEU A 137 -6.62 17.33 11.72
C LEU A 137 -5.74 17.52 10.49
N LYS A 138 -4.46 17.15 10.54
CA LYS A 138 -3.56 17.22 9.37
C LYS A 138 -4.06 16.40 8.18
N ILE A 139 -4.57 15.18 8.41
CA ILE A 139 -5.19 14.38 7.35
C ILE A 139 -6.46 15.06 6.83
N ALA A 140 -7.29 15.60 7.72
CA ALA A 140 -8.53 16.28 7.34
C ALA A 140 -8.25 17.53 6.47
N GLU A 141 -7.23 18.31 6.80
CA GLU A 141 -6.84 19.54 6.11
C GLU A 141 -6.05 19.31 4.81
N SER A 142 -5.42 18.14 4.63
CA SER A 142 -4.63 17.82 3.44
C SER A 142 -5.45 17.95 2.15
N GLN A 143 -4.93 18.65 1.14
CA GLN A 143 -5.65 18.89 -0.11
C GLN A 143 -5.39 17.83 -1.17
N SER A 144 -4.36 17.01 -0.97
CA SER A 144 -3.99 15.92 -1.88
C SER A 144 -3.69 14.63 -1.13
N ILE A 145 -3.85 13.50 -1.83
CA ILE A 145 -3.47 12.19 -1.30
C ILE A 145 -1.96 12.07 -1.07
N ASN A 146 -1.15 12.80 -1.86
CA ASN A 146 0.30 12.84 -1.71
C ASN A 146 0.71 13.49 -0.38
N GLU A 147 0.10 14.61 -0.02
CA GLU A 147 0.27 15.24 1.30
C GLU A 147 -0.10 14.28 2.42
N ILE A 148 -1.22 13.56 2.29
CA ILE A 148 -1.65 12.57 3.26
C ILE A 148 -0.58 11.50 3.46
N PHE A 149 0.01 10.98 2.38
CA PHE A 149 1.06 9.96 2.50
C PHE A 149 2.35 10.50 3.13
N VAL A 150 2.75 11.74 2.83
CA VAL A 150 3.92 12.37 3.48
C VAL A 150 3.66 12.58 4.97
N ASN A 151 2.48 13.08 5.33
CA ASN A 151 2.07 13.27 6.71
C ASN A 151 2.02 11.91 7.45
N LEU A 152 1.45 10.90 6.82
CA LEU A 152 1.38 9.53 7.34
C LEU A 152 2.77 8.94 7.57
N GLN A 153 3.69 9.07 6.61
CA GLN A 153 5.06 8.62 6.75
C GLN A 153 5.73 9.22 7.99
N ASN A 154 5.67 10.55 8.14
CA ASN A 154 6.25 11.26 9.27
C ASN A 154 5.64 10.78 10.61
N PHE A 155 4.32 10.60 10.64
CA PHE A 155 3.63 10.08 11.80
C PHE A 155 4.06 8.65 12.16
N LEU A 156 4.14 7.74 11.19
CA LEU A 156 4.53 6.35 11.44
C LEU A 156 5.97 6.24 11.95
N PHE A 157 6.88 7.10 11.47
CA PHE A 157 8.24 7.19 12.01
C PHE A 157 8.26 7.70 13.46
N GLN A 158 7.48 8.72 13.78
CA GLN A 158 7.36 9.19 15.17
C GLN A 158 6.76 8.11 16.06
N TYR A 159 5.72 7.43 15.59
CA TYR A 159 5.06 6.35 16.32
C TYR A 159 6.02 5.20 16.65
N LYS A 160 6.91 4.82 15.73
CA LYS A 160 7.92 3.79 16.01
C LYS A 160 8.90 4.18 17.12
N ARG A 161 9.10 5.46 17.37
CA ARG A 161 9.98 5.98 18.43
C ARG A 161 9.27 6.10 19.78
N VAL A 162 7.96 5.85 19.83
CA VAL A 162 7.19 5.94 21.08
C VAL A 162 7.35 4.66 21.91
N VAL A 163 7.86 4.82 23.13
CA VAL A 163 7.81 3.82 24.20
C VAL A 163 6.41 3.82 24.81
N LYS A 164 5.78 2.65 24.80
CA LYS A 164 4.42 2.46 25.31
C LYS A 164 4.46 1.96 26.75
N TYR A 165 3.43 2.31 27.52
CA TYR A 165 3.19 1.70 28.82
C TYR A 165 3.17 0.17 28.71
N GLY A 166 3.92 -0.51 29.58
CA GLY A 166 4.05 -1.96 29.57
C GLY A 166 5.05 -2.53 28.56
N SER A 167 5.66 -1.70 27.70
CA SER A 167 6.79 -2.12 26.87
C SER A 167 7.97 -2.51 27.75
N VAL A 168 8.70 -3.57 27.39
CA VAL A 168 9.99 -3.86 28.02
C VAL A 168 11.04 -2.97 27.39
N ILE A 169 11.77 -2.22 28.21
CA ILE A 169 12.83 -1.34 27.75
C ILE A 169 14.16 -1.81 28.33
N THR A 170 15.22 -1.68 27.54
CA THR A 170 16.60 -1.83 28.02
C THR A 170 17.39 -0.62 27.57
N LEU A 171 18.28 -0.15 28.43
CA LEU A 171 19.19 0.95 28.11
C LEU A 171 20.46 0.36 27.51
N ARG A 172 20.94 0.93 26.42
CA ARG A 172 22.18 0.54 25.75
C ARG A 172 23.16 1.70 25.80
N HIS A 173 24.39 1.45 26.20
CA HIS A 173 25.48 2.42 26.10
C HIS A 173 25.80 2.66 24.62
N ILE A 174 25.78 3.93 24.18
CA ILE A 174 25.91 4.27 22.75
C ILE A 174 27.29 3.85 22.21
N ASP A 175 28.38 4.18 22.90
CA ASP A 175 29.73 3.99 22.36
C ASP A 175 30.21 2.53 22.39
N THR A 176 29.80 1.78 23.40
CA THR A 176 30.28 0.41 23.63
C THR A 176 29.27 -0.64 23.16
N GLY A 177 28.03 -0.21 22.89
CA GLY A 177 26.93 -1.09 22.57
C GLY A 177 26.49 -2.04 23.69
N LYS A 178 27.09 -1.94 24.89
CA LYS A 178 26.76 -2.80 26.03
C LYS A 178 25.40 -2.42 26.63
N LEU A 179 24.62 -3.42 27.01
CA LEU A 179 23.37 -3.19 27.75
C LEU A 179 23.69 -2.73 29.17
N LEU A 180 23.01 -1.69 29.63
CA LEU A 180 23.14 -1.08 30.95
C LEU A 180 22.10 -1.63 31.93
N SER A 181 21.11 -2.38 31.45
CA SER A 181 20.20 -3.15 32.30
C SER A 181 20.22 -4.62 31.90
N SER A 182 20.22 -5.50 32.90
CA SER A 182 20.08 -6.95 32.74
C SER A 182 18.65 -7.43 33.01
N SER A 183 17.78 -6.58 33.55
CA SER A 183 16.40 -6.90 33.89
C SER A 183 15.43 -6.54 32.74
N LEU A 184 14.52 -7.47 32.43
CA LEU A 184 13.38 -7.27 31.52
C LEU A 184 12.25 -6.52 32.25
N GLU A 185 12.55 -5.32 32.72
CA GLU A 185 11.55 -4.51 33.42
C GLU A 185 10.56 -3.90 32.42
N LYS A 186 9.27 -4.06 32.73
CA LYS A 186 8.21 -3.39 32.00
C LYS A 186 8.23 -1.91 32.39
N TYR A 187 8.21 -1.05 31.39
CA TYR A 187 8.05 0.38 31.57
C TYR A 187 6.71 0.68 32.26
N THR A 188 6.77 1.09 33.52
CA THR A 188 5.63 1.50 34.35
C THR A 188 5.55 3.01 34.54
N GLY A 189 6.49 3.78 33.98
CA GLY A 189 6.53 5.24 34.06
C GLY A 189 5.43 5.92 33.23
N GLY A 190 4.86 7.01 33.75
CA GLY A 190 3.75 7.73 33.13
C GLY A 190 2.37 7.14 33.47
N SER A 191 1.29 7.89 33.24
CA SER A 191 -0.06 7.33 33.35
C SER A 191 -0.25 6.26 32.26
N LYS A 192 -1.23 5.35 32.42
CA LYS A 192 -1.62 4.38 31.37
C LYS A 192 -1.97 5.02 30.02
N GLN A 193 -2.08 6.35 29.97
CA GLN A 193 -2.45 7.17 28.81
C GLN A 193 -1.28 7.94 28.19
N TYR A 194 -0.10 8.02 28.81
CA TYR A 194 1.02 8.83 28.31
C TYR A 194 2.17 8.00 27.73
N TRP A 195 2.87 8.61 26.77
CA TRP A 195 3.94 8.02 25.98
C TRP A 195 5.28 8.69 26.30
N ALA A 196 6.39 7.93 26.23
CA ALA A 196 7.73 8.50 26.27
C ALA A 196 8.39 8.35 24.89
N TYR A 197 9.09 9.37 24.42
CA TYR A 197 9.81 9.31 23.14
C TYR A 197 11.22 8.77 23.35
N ALA A 198 11.58 7.71 22.61
CA ALA A 198 12.95 7.27 22.49
C ALA A 198 13.71 8.25 21.59
N VAL A 199 14.65 8.99 22.18
CA VAL A 199 15.58 9.83 21.44
C VAL A 199 16.75 8.95 21.03
N ASP A 200 16.80 8.57 19.75
CA ASP A 200 18.03 8.04 19.14
C ASP A 200 18.99 9.22 18.97
N ARG A 201 19.86 9.46 19.96
CA ARG A 201 21.01 10.35 19.80
C ARG A 201 22.07 9.59 19.02
N ARG A 202 21.91 9.50 17.70
CA ARG A 202 23.09 9.32 16.85
C ARG A 202 23.80 10.66 16.89
N ALA A 203 25.00 10.65 17.45
CA ALA A 203 25.94 11.76 17.58
C ALA A 203 25.62 12.93 16.64
N THR A 204 24.94 13.95 17.17
CA THR A 204 25.18 15.30 16.70
C THR A 204 26.51 15.68 17.33
N ASP A 205 27.56 15.69 16.51
CA ASP A 205 28.84 16.27 16.84
C ASP A 205 28.61 17.65 17.44
N TYR A 206 28.83 17.76 18.75
CA TYR A 206 29.11 19.04 19.38
C TYR A 206 30.59 19.30 19.13
N GLU A 207 30.90 19.99 18.04
CA GLU A 207 32.12 20.78 18.00
C GLU A 207 32.01 21.87 19.06
N SER A 208 33.10 21.98 19.81
CA SER A 208 33.29 22.83 20.99
C SER A 208 33.52 24.29 20.60
#